data_AF-A0AAW9J9F5-F1
#
_entry.id   AF-A0AAW9J9F5-F1
#
_cell.length_a   1.000
_cell.length_b   1.000
_cell.length_c   1.000
_cell.angle_alpha   90.00
_cell.angle_beta   90.00
_cell.angle_gamma   90.00
#
_symmetry.space_group_name_H-M   'P 1'
#
loop_
_entity.id
_entity.type
_entity.pdbx_description
1 polymer ?
#
loop_
_entity_poly.entity_id
_entity_poly.type
_entity_poly.pdbx_seq_one_letter_code
_entity_poly.pdbx_strand_id
1 'polypeptide(L)' 'LKSASGYIRKEIGQRINLRNTPQILFELDDSISYSMKIEELIEKAREK' A
#
# COMPACT_ATOMS: atom_id res chain seq x y z
N LEU A 1 7.17 -10.66 -8.15
CA LEU A 1 5.92 -9.89 -7.95
C LEU A 1 4.97 -9.99 -9.15
N LYS A 2 5.40 -9.59 -10.36
CA LYS A 2 4.55 -9.68 -11.57
C LYS A 2 4.02 -11.09 -11.87
N SER A 3 4.82 -12.14 -11.65
CA SER A 3 4.41 -13.54 -11.82
C SER A 3 3.37 -14.03 -10.80
N ALA A 4 3.33 -13.45 -9.60
CA ALA A 4 2.37 -13.79 -8.54
C ALA A 4 1.05 -13.01 -8.63
N SER A 5 0.97 -12.01 -9.52
CA SER A 5 -0.19 -11.11 -9.67
C SER A 5 -1.50 -11.86 -9.91
N GLY A 6 -1.49 -12.90 -10.75
CA GLY A 6 -2.67 -13.71 -11.06
C GLY A 6 -3.22 -14.49 -9.87
N TYR A 7 -2.32 -15.06 -9.06
CA TYR A 7 -2.69 -15.78 -7.83
C TYR A 7 -3.32 -14.83 -6.80
N ILE A 8 -2.67 -13.69 -6.54
CA ILE A 8 -3.15 -12.69 -5.57
C ILE A 8 -4.51 -12.12 -6.01
N ARG A 9 -4.69 -11.85 -7.30
CA ARG A 9 -5.96 -11.36 -7.85
C ARG A 9 -7.10 -12.37 -7.64
N LYS A 10 -6.84 -13.67 -7.84
CA LYS A 10 -7.83 -14.73 -7.58
C LYS A 10 -8.22 -14.79 -6.11
N GLU A 11 -7.25 -14.78 -5.21
CA GLU A 11 -7.48 -14.82 -3.76
C GLU A 11 -8.30 -13.62 -3.27
N ILE A 12 -7.96 -12.41 -3.72
CA ILE A 12 -8.69 -11.19 -3.36
C ILE A 12 -10.13 -11.24 -3.89
N GLY A 13 -10.31 -11.68 -5.14
CA GLY A 13 -11.64 -11.82 -5.74
C GLY A 13 -12.54 -12.77 -4.95
N GLN A 14 -11.99 -13.90 -4.49
CA GLN A 14 -12.72 -14.87 -3.68
C GLN A 14 -13.03 -14.37 -2.27
N ARG A 15 -12.07 -13.72 -1.60
CA ARG A 15 -12.24 -13.26 -0.20
C ARG A 15 -13.18 -12.08 -0.06
N ILE A 16 -13.17 -11.16 -1.02
CA ILE A 16 -13.96 -9.91 -0.99
C ILE A 16 -15.23 -10.04 -1.87
N ASN A 17 -15.45 -11.22 -2.48
CA ASN A 17 -16.59 -11.52 -3.36
C ASN A 17 -16.77 -10.50 -4.50
N LEU A 18 -15.67 -10.15 -5.16
CA LEU A 18 -15.65 -9.19 -6.26
C LEU A 18 -15.99 -9.88 -7.58
N ARG A 19 -17.08 -9.45 -8.22
CA ARG A 19 -17.48 -9.95 -9.56
C ARG A 19 -16.44 -9.62 -10.64
N ASN A 20 -15.87 -8.42 -10.59
CA ASN A 20 -14.81 -7.98 -11.48
C ASN A 20 -13.61 -7.56 -10.65
N THR A 21 -12.58 -8.40 -10.60
CA THR A 21 -11.33 -8.07 -9.91
C THR A 21 -10.40 -7.31 -10.85
N PRO A 22 -10.03 -6.05 -10.53
CA PRO A 22 -9.14 -5.25 -11.37
C PRO A 22 -7.73 -5.82 -11.42
N GLN A 23 -6.91 -5.28 -12.33
CA GLN A 23 -5.50 -5.66 -12.44
C GLN A 23 -4.71 -5.14 -11.23
N ILE A 24 -3.85 -5.99 -10.66
CA ILE A 24 -3.00 -5.61 -9.51
C ILE A 24 -1.68 -5.04 -10.04
N LEU A 25 -1.39 -3.80 -9.66
CA LEU A 25 -0.12 -3.13 -9.89
C LEU A 25 0.73 -3.21 -8.62
N PHE A 26 1.99 -3.59 -8.77
CA PHE A 26 2.95 -3.61 -7.67
C PHE A 26 3.89 -2.43 -7.81
N GLU A 27 3.81 -1.51 -6.87
CA GLU A 27 4.68 -0.34 -6.77
C GLU A 27 5.49 -0.44 -5.47
N LEU A 28 6.67 0.19 -5.47
CA LEU A 28 7.46 0.33 -4.26
C LEU A 28 6.88 1.48 -3.44
N ASP A 29 6.74 1.25 -2.15
CA ASP A 29 6.17 2.24 -1.25
C ASP A 29 7.28 3.16 -0.69
N ASP A 30 7.29 4.40 -1.18
CA ASP A 30 8.16 5.47 -0.67
C ASP A 30 7.49 6.27 0.46
N SER A 31 6.24 5.94 0.84
CA SER A 31 5.48 6.73 1.81
C SER A 31 6.08 6.66 3.22
N ILE A 32 6.87 5.63 3.55
CA ILE A 32 7.57 5.52 4.83
C ILE A 32 8.50 6.71 5.04
N SER A 33 9.30 7.06 4.03
CA SER A 33 10.23 8.19 4.08
C SER A 33 9.48 9.51 4.29
N TYR A 34 8.32 9.65 3.66
CA TYR A 34 7.45 10.81 3.83
C TYR A 34 6.83 10.86 5.25
N SER A 35 6.35 9.73 5.77
CA SER A 35 5.82 9.62 7.13
C SER A 35 6.87 9.98 8.18
N MET A 36 8.11 9.52 8.03
CA MET A 36 9.22 9.89 8.93
C MET A 36 9.46 11.40 8.95
N LYS A 37 9.36 12.06 7.79
CA LYS A 37 9.48 13.52 7.71
C LYS A 37 8.30 14.23 8.40
N ILE A 38 7.09 13.70 8.31
CA ILE A 38 5.93 14.22 9.03
C ILE A 38 6.15 14.08 10.55
N GLU A 39 6.60 12.90 11.00
CA GLU A 39 6.90 12.62 12.41
C GLU A 39 7.89 13.65 12.97
N GLU A 40 8.99 13.89 12.25
CA GLU A 40 10.01 14.88 12.63
C GLU A 40 9.42 16.30 12.75
N LEU A 41 8.54 16.68 11.82
CA LEU A 41 7.88 17.99 11.85
C LEU A 41 6.89 18.12 13.01
N ILE A 42 6.16 17.06 13.32
CA ILE A 42 5.21 17.02 14.45
C ILE A 42 5.97 17.15 15.78
N GLU A 43 7.06 16.41 15.95
CA GLU A 43 7.89 16.49 17.16
C GLU A 43 8.48 17.90 17.34
N LYS A 44 9.00 18.50 16.27
CA LYS A 44 9.46 19.92 16.31
C LYS A 44 8.37 20.91 16.67
N ALA A 45 7.12 20.65 16.28
CA ALA A 45 5.99 21.51 16.63
C ALA A 45 5.52 21.33 18.07
N ARG A 46 5.74 20.14 18.67
CA ARG A 46 5.40 19.82 20.06
C ARG A 46 6.40 20.35 21.08
N GLU A 47 7.68 20.47 20.71
CA GLU A 47 8.74 21.02 21.58
C GLU A 47 8.67 22.55 21.74
N LYS A 48 7.70 23.21 21.10
CA LYS A 48 7.50 24.67 21.12
C LYS A 48 6.30 25.07 21.97
#